data_AF-A0A8H2PLD9-F1
#
_entry.id   AF-A0A8H2PLD9-F1
#
_cell.length_a   1.000
_cell.length_b   1.000
_cell.length_c   1.000
_cell.angle_alpha   90.00
_cell.angle_beta   90.00
_cell.angle_gamma   90.00
#
_symmetry.space_group_name_H-M   'P 1'
#
loop_
_entity.id
_entity.type
_entity.pdbx_description
1 polymer ?
#
loop_
_entity_poly.entity_id
_entity_poly.type
_entity_poly.pdbx_seq_one_letter_code
_entity_poly.pdbx_strand_id
1 'polypeptide(L)'
;MNNSSIETAISFRFLTLDKFQAYSLAHEILGATHKQSATSPYYVAYVPLTKQNFDDINDYYVRQRIDLSCCDIFISVTAESNSARVNIPEIVNRMLKYIDCKLTFSFTVI
;
A
#
# COMPACT_ATOMS: atom_id res chain seq x y z
N MET A 1 22.61 -17.05 -18.39
CA MET A 1 21.97 -16.62 -17.11
C MET A 1 20.96 -15.56 -17.48
N ASN A 2 19.69 -15.93 -17.62
CA ASN A 2 18.62 -14.97 -17.92
C ASN A 2 18.25 -14.29 -16.60
N ASN A 3 18.79 -13.11 -16.35
CA ASN A 3 18.27 -12.24 -15.31
C ASN A 3 16.96 -11.65 -15.82
N SER A 4 15.87 -12.42 -15.75
CA SER A 4 14.53 -11.85 -15.85
C SER A 4 14.39 -10.84 -14.71
N SER A 5 14.37 -9.55 -15.04
CA SER A 5 14.18 -8.49 -14.04
C SER A 5 12.79 -8.63 -13.43
N ILE A 6 12.71 -8.86 -12.11
CA ILE A 6 11.46 -8.88 -11.36
C ILE A 6 11.51 -7.72 -10.38
N GLU A 7 10.64 -6.74 -10.58
CA GLU A 7 10.46 -5.62 -9.66
C GLU A 7 9.20 -5.86 -8.83
N THR A 8 9.30 -5.63 -7.53
CA THR A 8 8.15 -5.76 -6.62
C THR A 8 8.06 -4.53 -5.73
N ALA A 9 6.88 -3.92 -5.70
CA ALA A 9 6.56 -2.82 -4.80
C ALA A 9 5.40 -3.22 -3.88
N ILE A 10 5.55 -2.93 -2.59
CA ILE A 10 4.55 -3.23 -1.56
C ILE A 10 4.20 -1.93 -0.84
N SER A 11 2.92 -1.61 -0.72
CA SER A 11 2.46 -0.41 -0.02
C SER A 11 1.16 -0.70 0.70
N PHE A 12 1.00 -0.12 1.88
CA PHE A 12 -0.31 0.01 2.51
C PHE A 12 -1.04 1.18 1.85
N ARG A 13 -2.29 1.00 1.45
CA ARG A 13 -3.08 2.06 0.83
C ARG A 13 -4.31 2.38 1.63
N PHE A 14 -4.59 3.68 1.73
CA PHE A 14 -5.89 4.19 2.12
C PHE A 14 -6.62 4.60 0.84
N LEU A 15 -7.79 4.04 0.60
CA LEU A 15 -8.45 4.06 -0.71
C LEU A 15 -9.40 5.25 -0.89
N THR A 16 -9.93 5.78 0.20
CA THR A 16 -11.02 6.77 0.16
C THR A 16 -10.80 7.93 1.14
N LEU A 17 -9.58 8.48 1.19
CA LEU A 17 -9.30 9.64 2.03
C LEU A 17 -9.94 10.90 1.46
N ASP A 18 -10.39 11.80 2.33
CA ASP A 18 -10.66 13.17 1.91
C ASP A 18 -9.36 13.96 1.68
N LYS A 19 -9.50 15.19 1.16
CA LYS A 19 -8.35 16.06 0.88
C LYS A 19 -7.53 16.37 2.14
N PHE A 20 -8.17 16.64 3.26
CA PHE A 20 -7.45 17.01 4.49
C PHE A 20 -6.67 15.81 5.03
N GLN A 21 -7.31 14.64 5.05
CA GLN A 21 -6.72 13.38 5.44
C GLN A 21 -5.50 13.01 4.58
N ALA A 22 -5.64 13.07 3.26
CA ALA A 22 -4.54 12.70 2.35
C ALA A 22 -3.30 13.59 2.51
N TYR A 23 -3.52 14.89 2.70
CA TYR A 23 -2.42 15.85 2.88
C TYR A 23 -1.80 15.77 4.27
N SER A 24 -2.58 15.56 5.33
CA SER A 24 -2.02 15.37 6.68
C SER A 24 -1.20 14.09 6.76
N LEU A 25 -1.69 12.99 6.18
CA LEU A 25 -1.00 11.72 6.12
C LEU A 25 0.39 11.85 5.49
N ALA A 26 0.50 12.58 4.38
CA ALA A 26 1.78 12.77 3.69
C ALA A 26 2.80 13.59 4.50
N HIS A 27 2.35 14.38 5.47
CA HIS A 27 3.23 15.09 6.41
C HIS A 27 3.55 14.26 7.65
N GLU A 28 2.63 13.40 8.08
CA GLU A 28 2.73 12.60 9.30
C GLU A 28 3.56 11.32 9.09
N ILE A 29 3.47 10.68 7.92
CA ILE A 29 4.09 9.38 7.66
C ILE A 29 5.16 9.49 6.58
N LEU A 30 6.39 9.10 6.93
CA LEU A 30 7.54 9.23 6.04
C LEU A 30 7.39 8.41 4.76
N GLY A 31 7.61 9.06 3.61
CA GLY A 31 7.53 8.43 2.30
C GLY A 31 6.11 8.14 1.83
N ALA A 32 5.09 8.57 2.58
CA ALA A 32 3.73 8.49 2.12
C ALA A 32 3.47 9.45 0.95
N THR A 33 2.69 8.99 -0.01
CA THR A 33 2.26 9.76 -1.18
C THR A 33 0.75 9.64 -1.33
N HIS A 34 0.14 10.52 -2.10
CA HIS A 34 -1.30 10.46 -2.38
C HIS A 34 -1.60 10.91 -3.80
N LYS A 35 -2.68 10.38 -4.35
CA LYS A 35 -3.19 10.75 -5.66
C LYS A 35 -4.70 10.85 -5.61
N GLN A 36 -5.26 11.90 -6.20
CA GLN A 36 -6.70 11.99 -6.37
C GLN A 36 -7.18 10.90 -7.35
N SER A 37 -8.24 10.20 -7.00
CA SER A 37 -8.87 9.24 -7.91
C SER A 37 -9.43 9.97 -9.13
N ALA A 38 -9.28 9.37 -10.32
CA ALA A 38 -9.83 9.94 -11.55
C ALA A 38 -11.37 9.87 -11.59
N THR A 39 -11.98 8.97 -10.81
CA THR A 39 -13.40 8.66 -10.86
C THR A 39 -14.17 9.08 -9.61
N SER A 40 -13.51 9.63 -8.59
CA SER A 40 -14.15 10.00 -7.32
C SER A 40 -13.47 11.22 -6.69
N PRO A 41 -14.17 11.99 -5.83
CA PRO A 41 -13.55 13.11 -5.11
C PRO A 41 -12.50 12.68 -4.07
N TYR A 42 -12.38 11.38 -3.79
CA TYR A 42 -11.45 10.84 -2.81
C TYR A 42 -10.02 10.69 -3.33
N TYR A 43 -9.11 10.57 -2.38
CA TYR A 43 -7.69 10.36 -2.58
C TYR A 43 -7.29 8.93 -2.18
N VAL A 44 -6.43 8.34 -3.00
CA VAL A 44 -5.73 7.11 -2.65
C VAL A 44 -4.35 7.49 -2.13
N ALA A 45 -4.05 7.16 -0.88
CA ALA A 45 -2.71 7.29 -0.32
C ALA A 45 -1.94 5.97 -0.41
N TYR A 46 -0.63 6.07 -0.59
CA TYR A 46 0.31 4.96 -0.64
C TYR A 46 1.36 5.20 0.42
N VAL A 47 1.52 4.24 1.33
CA VAL A 47 2.53 4.28 2.37
C VAL A 47 3.45 3.06 2.21
N PRO A 48 4.76 3.24 2.06
CA PRO A 48 5.71 2.13 2.04
C PRO A 48 5.58 1.32 3.33
N LEU A 49 5.38 0.01 3.20
CA LEU A 49 5.25 -0.88 4.35
C LEU A 49 6.63 -1.23 4.90
N THR A 50 7.14 -0.37 5.79
CA THR A 50 8.44 -0.52 6.46
C THR A 50 8.24 -0.61 7.97
N LYS A 51 9.27 -1.04 8.69
CA LYS A 51 9.22 -1.06 10.16
C LYS A 51 9.01 0.34 10.75
N GLN A 52 9.54 1.37 10.10
CA GLN A 52 9.43 2.75 10.56
C GLN A 52 7.99 3.26 10.47
N ASN A 53 7.31 2.96 9.37
CA ASN A 53 5.96 3.44 9.12
C ASN A 53 4.87 2.54 9.72
N PHE A 54 5.23 1.38 10.29
CA PHE A 54 4.26 0.37 10.73
C PHE A 54 3.32 0.92 11.80
N ASP A 55 3.90 1.49 12.86
CA ASP A 55 3.13 2.07 13.97
C ASP A 55 2.38 3.32 13.51
N ASP A 56 3.01 4.17 12.69
CA ASP A 56 2.39 5.38 12.14
C ASP A 56 1.15 5.07 11.28
N ILE A 57 1.20 4.02 10.45
CA ILE A 57 0.05 3.56 9.66
C ILE A 57 -1.09 3.15 10.59
N ASN A 58 -0.80 2.36 11.62
CA ASN A 58 -1.80 1.88 12.56
C ASN A 58 -2.42 3.03 13.37
N ASP A 59 -1.59 3.93 13.88
CA ASP A 59 -2.03 5.11 14.62
C ASP A 59 -2.92 6.01 13.76
N TYR A 60 -2.53 6.23 12.50
CA TYR A 60 -3.34 6.99 11.56
C TYR A 60 -4.68 6.31 11.27
N TYR A 61 -4.66 5.00 11.00
CA TYR A 61 -5.85 4.18 10.74
C TYR A 61 -6.86 4.29 11.89
N VAL A 62 -6.41 4.11 13.14
CA VAL A 62 -7.26 4.17 14.34
C VAL A 62 -7.76 5.60 14.57
N ARG A 63 -6.87 6.60 14.50
CA ARG A 63 -7.19 8.01 14.77
C ARG A 63 -8.23 8.55 13.79
N GLN A 64 -8.09 8.23 12.51
CA GLN A 64 -9.00 8.68 11.45
C GLN A 64 -10.26 7.81 11.32
N ARG A 65 -10.36 6.72 12.08
CA ARG A 65 -11.49 5.77 12.05
C ARG A 65 -11.75 5.26 10.63
N ILE A 66 -10.69 4.86 9.95
CA ILE A 66 -10.79 4.33 8.59
C ILE A 66 -11.52 2.99 8.63
N ASP A 67 -12.47 2.80 7.71
CA ASP A 67 -13.15 1.52 7.56
C ASP A 67 -12.22 0.46 6.95
N LEU A 68 -12.35 -0.80 7.38
CA LEU A 68 -11.55 -1.91 6.84
C LEU A 68 -11.69 -2.06 5.32
N SER A 69 -12.86 -1.77 4.76
CA SER A 69 -13.08 -1.80 3.31
C SER A 69 -12.39 -0.67 2.54
N CYS A 70 -11.96 0.38 3.25
CA CYS A 70 -11.29 1.57 2.73
C CYS A 70 -9.76 1.50 2.78
N CYS A 71 -9.18 0.34 3.06
CA CYS A 71 -7.73 0.12 2.98
C CYS A 71 -7.37 -1.23 2.36
N ASP A 72 -6.14 -1.35 1.88
CA ASP A 72 -5.56 -2.61 1.45
C ASP A 72 -4.03 -2.59 1.52
N ILE A 73 -3.42 -3.78 1.45
CA ILE A 73 -2.00 -3.90 1.11
C ILE A 73 -1.91 -4.20 -0.38
N PHE A 74 -1.29 -3.28 -1.11
CA PHE A 74 -1.08 -3.38 -2.54
C PHE A 74 0.29 -3.97 -2.84
N ILE A 75 0.29 -5.03 -3.64
CA ILE A 75 1.49 -5.73 -4.10
C ILE A 75 1.51 -5.63 -5.61
N SER A 76 2.46 -4.86 -6.13
CA SER A 76 2.69 -4.70 -7.57
C SER A 76 3.94 -5.47 -7.96
N VAL A 77 3.82 -6.32 -8.97
CA VAL A 77 4.92 -7.10 -9.52
C VAL A 77 5.03 -6.79 -11.00
N THR A 78 6.21 -6.38 -11.44
CA THR A 78 6.55 -6.17 -12.85
C THR A 78 7.63 -7.17 -13.22
N ALA A 79 7.42 -7.96 -14.27
CA ALA A 79 8.37 -8.99 -14.69
C ALA A 79 8.44 -9.10 -16.22
N GLU A 80 9.61 -9.43 -16.75
CA GLU A 80 9.81 -9.73 -18.18
C GLU A 80 9.26 -11.11 -18.59
N SER A 81 8.95 -11.96 -17.61
CA SER A 81 8.48 -13.33 -17.83
C SER A 81 6.99 -13.46 -17.53
N ASN A 82 6.30 -14.28 -18.33
CA ASN A 82 4.88 -14.62 -18.14
C ASN A 82 4.58 -15.32 -16.80
N SER A 83 5.62 -15.74 -16.09
CA SER A 83 5.52 -16.28 -14.73
C SER A 83 6.67 -15.76 -13.88
N ALA A 84 6.36 -15.34 -12.65
CA ALA A 84 7.34 -14.97 -11.64
C ALA A 84 6.90 -15.51 -10.28
N ARG A 85 7.88 -15.80 -9.41
CA ARG A 85 7.64 -16.11 -8.00
C ARG A 85 8.21 -14.97 -7.17
N VAL A 86 7.36 -14.38 -6.33
CA VAL A 86 7.74 -13.28 -5.45
C VAL A 86 7.52 -13.71 -4.01
N ASN A 87 8.57 -13.58 -3.20
CA ASN A 87 8.47 -13.83 -1.76
C ASN A 87 7.91 -12.59 -1.08
N ILE A 88 6.74 -12.74 -0.47
CA ILE A 88 6.10 -11.65 0.27
C ILE A 88 6.81 -11.49 1.64
N PRO A 89 7.30 -10.29 1.99
CA PRO A 89 7.96 -10.05 3.27
C PRO A 89 7.02 -10.28 4.46
N GLU A 90 7.56 -10.79 5.56
CA GLU A 90 6.77 -11.06 6.79
C GLU A 90 6.03 -9.84 7.35
N ILE A 91 6.52 -8.63 7.08
CA ILE A 91 5.87 -7.40 7.54
C ILE A 91 4.44 -7.25 7.01
N VAL A 92 4.13 -7.82 5.84
CA VAL A 92 2.76 -7.89 5.31
C VAL A 92 1.88 -8.71 6.24
N ASN A 93 2.33 -9.91 6.62
CA ASN A 93 1.61 -10.78 7.54
C ASN A 93 1.48 -10.16 8.95
N ARG A 94 2.48 -9.39 9.38
CA ARG A 94 2.38 -8.63 10.63
C ARG A 94 1.33 -7.54 10.53
N MET A 95 1.30 -6.77 9.44
CA MET A 95 0.32 -5.70 9.26
C MET A 95 -1.10 -6.26 9.21
N LEU A 96 -1.33 -7.39 8.52
CA LEU A 96 -2.63 -8.05 8.48
C LEU A 96 -3.16 -8.50 9.86
N LYS A 97 -2.27 -8.75 10.84
CA LYS A 97 -2.69 -9.05 12.22
C LYS A 97 -3.17 -7.82 12.98
N TYR A 98 -2.75 -6.63 12.56
CA TYR A 98 -3.15 -5.35 13.17
C TYR A 98 -4.36 -4.75 12.45
N ILE A 99 -4.32 -4.74 11.12
CA ILE A 99 -5.37 -4.23 10.25
C ILE A 99 -5.73 -5.34 9.26
N ASP A 100 -6.84 -6.03 9.51
CA ASP A 100 -7.37 -7.12 8.69
C ASP A 100 -8.00 -6.60 7.39
N CYS A 101 -7.19 -5.93 6.59
CA CYS A 101 -7.54 -5.38 5.30
C CYS A 101 -7.26 -6.39 4.19
N LYS A 102 -7.87 -6.18 3.02
CA LYS A 102 -7.66 -7.05 1.86
C LYS A 102 -6.24 -6.91 1.30
N LEU A 103 -5.82 -7.92 0.53
CA LEU A 103 -4.64 -7.85 -0.32
C LEU A 103 -5.07 -7.57 -1.76
N THR A 104 -4.44 -6.59 -2.41
CA THR A 104 -4.65 -6.30 -3.82
C THR A 104 -3.38 -6.57 -4.59
N PHE A 105 -3.46 -7.46 -5.57
CA PHE A 105 -2.32 -7.87 -6.39
C PHE A 105 -2.43 -7.28 -7.80
N SER A 106 -1.32 -6.76 -8.31
CA SER A 106 -1.16 -6.35 -9.70
C SER A 106 0.06 -7.02 -10.29
N PHE A 107 -0.11 -7.64 -11.46
CA PHE A 107 0.97 -8.28 -12.19
C PHE A 107 1.05 -7.69 -13.59
N THR A 108 2.20 -7.13 -13.93
CA THR A 108 2.48 -6.51 -15.23
C THR A 108 3.61 -7.26 -15.90
N VAL A 109 3.35 -7.78 -17.11
CA VAL A 109 4.39 -8.34 -17.97
C VAL A 109 4.90 -7.24 -18.88
N ILE A 110 6.21 -7.04 -18.94
CA ILE A 110 6.89 -6.07 -19.83
C ILE A 110 7.69 -6.76 -20.92
#